data_AF-A0A3D5V952-F1
#
_entry.id   AF-A0A3D5V952-F1
#
_cell.length_a   1.000
_cell.length_b   1.000
_cell.length_c   1.000
_cell.angle_alpha   90.00
_cell.angle_beta   90.00
_cell.angle_gamma   90.00
#
_symmetry.space_group_name_H-M   'P 1'
#
loop_
_entity.id
_entity.type
_entity.pdbx_description
1 polymer ?
#
loop_
_entity_poly.entity_id
_entity_poly.type
_entity_poly.pdbx_seq_one_letter_code
_entity_poly.pdbx_strand_id
1 'polypeptide(L)'
;MSSANTIVMNGNKSVKAVFSKLTYPLNITVNPEGTGTVTPELVIKAGKDYEHGQTVRLTATPTTAGYLFTDWGGDLSGSENPAELLIDSAKSVTANFAEAKMEIVTQPAASIAGQTLGGFPTVKVTTKADGTPIPNVAINVTEKNGLPFQGIKTVLTNAEGMAVFNDLVFYEGTYKLVFSSNNLSNIESDFFPVSVAGAGSVENPYLIHNLYGLMYIETHLDACFRIENDIDASDTADPTYNGGEGWLPIGQTETGFSGKIDGNDKTISGLYINRPNEDFVGFIKSIRTAVRQVLIKDLHLTGVDMIGREYVGGLIGGITADDTSLIENCSVTGHIAGTSSTGGMFGGLRGTVTNCHTDAIVSAGVGAWYTGGLAGFASSATITKCFAFGSVTGQYAVGGLLGTTEGCSINQCYAFADVNSLTEVAESSMIGGFAGWLQAGSTVADCYSRSIVDGKNSVAGFCGQLADSTVERCYSTGAVTSSGTHGGFIALTYGITSITHCYYDSDTSQCSDTGNG
;
A
#
# COMPACT_ATOMS: atom_id res chain seq x y z
N MET A 1 38.00 39.13 54.91
CA MET A 1 38.64 39.45 56.21
C MET A 1 37.63 40.19 57.07
N SER A 2 37.20 39.65 58.21
CA SER A 2 36.31 40.35 59.14
C SER A 2 37.14 41.23 60.08
N SER A 3 37.06 42.55 59.94
CA SER A 3 37.48 43.46 61.02
C SER A 3 36.31 43.64 61.98
N ALA A 4 36.49 43.29 63.24
CA ALA A 4 35.50 43.58 64.28
C ALA A 4 35.56 45.08 64.61
N ASN A 5 34.48 45.81 64.35
CA ASN A 5 34.36 47.22 64.72
C ASN A 5 33.52 47.35 65.99
N THR A 6 34.05 48.03 67.01
CA THR A 6 33.31 48.32 68.26
C THR A 6 32.79 49.76 68.25
N ILE A 7 31.51 49.94 68.59
CA ILE A 7 30.87 51.26 68.76
C ILE A 7 30.63 51.52 70.25
N VAL A 8 30.97 52.71 70.72
CA VAL A 8 30.65 53.19 72.07
C VAL A 8 29.27 53.86 72.04
N MET A 9 28.35 53.36 72.87
CA MET A 9 26.95 53.83 72.93
C MET A 9 26.81 55.00 73.91
N ASN A 10 26.67 56.20 73.37
CA ASN A 10 26.47 57.45 74.13
C ASN A 10 25.22 58.24 73.69
N GLY A 11 24.27 57.56 73.04
CA GLY A 11 23.02 58.09 72.52
C GLY A 11 22.39 57.12 71.52
N ASN A 12 21.19 57.43 71.02
CA ASN A 12 20.55 56.61 69.98
C ASN A 12 21.40 56.63 68.71
N LYS A 13 21.85 55.45 68.26
CA LYS A 13 22.60 55.27 67.02
C LYS A 13 21.86 54.30 66.10
N SER A 14 22.00 54.50 64.80
CA SER A 14 21.57 53.53 63.78
C SER A 14 22.83 53.01 63.07
N VAL A 15 22.97 51.68 63.02
CA VAL A 15 24.07 51.01 62.33
C VAL A 15 23.48 50.25 61.15
N LYS A 16 23.99 50.53 59.95
CA LYS A 16 23.59 49.84 58.72
C LYS A 16 24.79 49.03 58.21
N ALA A 17 24.66 47.71 58.24
CA ALA A 17 25.58 46.86 57.50
C ALA A 17 25.23 46.96 56.01
N VAL A 18 26.23 47.29 55.18
CA VAL A 18 26.09 47.32 53.72
C VAL A 18 26.77 46.07 53.20
N PHE A 19 25.97 45.14 52.67
CA PHE A 19 26.46 43.94 52.01
C PHE A 19 26.39 44.15 50.50
N SER A 20 27.51 43.90 49.82
CA SER A 20 27.56 43.78 48.37
C SER A 20 27.66 42.31 48.01
N LYS A 21 26.86 41.85 47.04
CA LYS A 21 27.04 40.51 46.49
C LYS A 21 28.39 40.43 45.79
N LEU A 22 29.10 39.32 46.00
CA LEU A 22 30.31 39.02 45.24
C LEU A 22 29.89 38.59 43.83
N THR A 23 30.59 39.12 42.82
CA THR A 23 30.44 38.73 41.43
C THR A 23 31.76 38.16 40.93
N TYR A 24 31.69 37.16 40.06
CA TYR A 24 32.85 36.47 39.49
C TYR A 24 32.78 36.46 37.96
N PRO A 25 33.93 36.59 37.27
CA PRO A 25 33.98 36.45 35.83
C PRO A 25 33.93 34.97 35.42
N LEU A 26 33.30 34.70 34.27
CA LEU A 26 33.38 33.43 33.55
C LEU A 26 34.04 33.68 32.19
N ASN A 27 35.25 33.15 32.02
CA ASN A 27 35.95 33.21 30.74
C ASN A 27 35.63 31.95 29.93
N ILE A 28 35.21 32.11 28.68
CA ILE A 28 34.87 31.02 27.77
C ILE A 28 35.77 31.12 26.54
N THR A 29 36.43 30.02 26.20
CA THR A 29 37.25 29.90 24.99
C THR A 29 36.76 28.75 24.12
N VAL A 30 36.92 28.89 22.81
CA VAL A 30 36.63 27.85 21.82
C VAL A 30 37.96 27.44 21.21
N ASN A 31 38.22 26.13 21.17
CA ASN A 31 39.48 25.59 20.68
C ASN A 31 39.21 24.46 19.66
N PRO A 32 39.65 24.60 18.39
CA PRO A 32 40.28 25.77 17.75
C PRO A 32 39.33 26.95 17.54
N GLU A 33 39.86 28.18 17.46
CA GLU A 33 39.04 29.39 17.24
C GLU A 33 38.20 29.29 15.94
N GLY A 34 36.92 29.70 16.01
CA GLY A 34 36.00 29.71 14.86
C GLY A 34 35.35 28.36 14.52
N THR A 35 35.62 27.29 15.26
CA THR A 35 35.03 25.95 15.01
C THR A 35 33.65 25.74 15.64
N GLY A 36 33.31 26.57 16.63
CA GLY A 36 32.02 26.55 17.31
C GLY A 36 31.75 27.81 18.12
N THR A 37 30.62 27.81 18.79
CA THR A 37 30.20 28.83 19.76
C THR A 37 29.80 28.16 21.07
N VAL A 38 29.85 28.92 22.16
CA VAL A 38 29.29 28.50 23.44
C VAL A 38 28.26 29.55 23.84
N THR A 39 27.03 29.10 24.07
CA THR A 39 25.94 29.96 24.53
C THR A 39 25.71 29.73 26.02
N PRO A 40 25.99 30.71 26.89
CA PRO A 40 25.65 30.63 28.30
C PRO A 40 24.18 30.99 28.52
N GLU A 41 23.43 30.11 29.18
CA GLU A 41 22.09 30.37 29.67
C GLU A 41 22.11 30.39 31.21
N LEU A 42 21.68 31.50 31.79
CA LEU A 42 21.54 31.64 33.23
C LEU A 42 20.29 30.92 33.69
N VAL A 43 20.43 29.94 34.58
CA VAL A 43 19.28 29.29 35.22
C VAL A 43 18.56 30.27 36.16
N ILE A 44 19.21 31.39 36.55
CA ILE A 44 18.65 32.53 37.34
C ILE A 44 19.29 33.88 36.87
N LYS A 45 18.52 34.87 36.37
CA LYS A 45 18.94 36.21 35.80
C LYS A 45 19.98 37.00 36.64
N ALA A 46 20.85 37.93 36.17
CA ALA A 46 21.37 38.45 34.87
C ALA A 46 22.64 39.31 35.13
N GLY A 47 23.70 39.23 34.29
CA GLY A 47 24.90 40.10 34.34
C GLY A 47 26.10 39.55 33.54
N LYS A 48 27.05 40.40 33.10
CA LYS A 48 28.35 39.95 32.53
C LYS A 48 29.27 39.31 33.58
N ASP A 49 29.06 39.72 34.84
CA ASP A 49 29.60 39.05 36.01
C ASP A 49 28.49 38.22 36.64
N TYR A 50 28.84 37.01 37.06
CA TYR A 50 27.92 36.04 37.64
C TYR A 50 27.95 36.18 39.16
N GLU A 51 26.79 36.20 39.82
CA GLU A 51 26.74 36.27 41.29
C GLU A 51 27.29 34.97 41.89
N HIS A 52 28.00 35.07 43.02
CA HIS A 52 28.39 33.90 43.81
C HIS A 52 27.17 33.00 44.07
N GLY A 53 27.33 31.71 43.79
CA GLY A 53 26.35 30.66 44.03
C GLY A 53 25.36 30.45 42.88
N GLN A 54 25.53 31.14 41.75
CA GLN A 54 24.71 30.92 40.55
C GLN A 54 25.17 29.69 39.77
N THR A 55 24.22 28.96 39.21
CA THR A 55 24.48 27.89 38.23
C THR A 55 24.23 28.42 36.81
N VAL A 56 25.20 28.19 35.93
CA VAL A 56 25.16 28.55 34.50
C VAL A 56 25.08 27.28 33.68
N ARG A 57 24.20 27.22 32.68
CA ARG A 57 24.15 26.15 31.70
C ARG A 57 24.89 26.59 30.44
N LEU A 58 25.92 25.84 30.05
CA LEU A 58 26.75 26.12 28.88
C LEU A 58 26.43 25.12 27.76
N THR A 59 26.06 25.63 26.59
CA THR A 59 25.81 24.82 25.39
C THR A 59 26.89 25.10 24.35
N ALA A 60 27.73 24.10 24.04
CA ALA A 60 28.68 24.16 22.93
C ALA A 60 27.99 23.77 21.61
N THR A 61 28.14 24.57 20.55
CA THR A 61 27.54 24.32 19.24
C THR A 61 28.59 24.48 18.14
N PRO A 62 28.90 23.42 17.36
CA PRO A 62 29.82 23.53 16.24
C PRO A 62 29.23 24.40 15.13
N THR A 63 30.05 25.30 14.57
CA THR A 63 29.66 26.22 13.48
C THR A 63 30.35 25.88 12.15
N THR A 64 31.39 25.07 12.18
CA THR A 64 32.18 24.70 11.00
C THR A 64 31.87 23.26 10.60
N ALA A 65 31.57 23.05 9.31
CA ALA A 65 31.32 21.72 8.78
C ALA A 65 32.52 20.79 9.00
N GLY A 66 32.25 19.54 9.37
CA GLY A 66 33.25 18.55 9.73
C GLY A 66 33.68 18.58 11.20
N TYR A 67 33.33 19.59 11.98
CA TYR A 67 33.72 19.71 13.39
C TYR A 67 32.59 19.33 14.34
N LEU A 68 32.94 18.66 15.44
CA LEU A 68 32.05 18.35 16.56
C LEU A 68 32.67 18.77 17.88
N PHE A 69 31.81 19.08 18.86
CA PHE A 69 32.22 19.25 20.25
C PHE A 69 32.74 17.91 20.80
N THR A 70 33.88 17.91 21.46
CA THR A 70 34.48 16.70 22.06
C THR A 70 34.29 16.67 23.56
N ASP A 71 34.73 17.73 24.24
CA ASP A 71 34.80 17.79 25.69
C ASP A 71 34.98 19.24 26.19
N TRP A 72 34.64 19.44 27.46
CA TRP A 72 34.97 20.64 28.20
C TRP A 72 36.35 20.51 28.86
N GLY A 73 37.06 21.64 28.99
CA GLY A 73 38.29 21.77 29.76
C GLY A 73 38.27 22.97 30.69
N GLY A 74 39.30 23.06 31.55
CA GLY A 74 39.41 24.10 32.58
C GLY A 74 38.63 23.72 33.84
N ASP A 75 37.70 24.58 34.25
CA ASP A 75 36.84 24.34 35.42
C ASP A 75 35.60 23.47 35.12
N LEU A 76 35.44 23.01 33.88
CA LEU A 76 34.55 21.92 33.48
C LEU A 76 35.36 20.77 32.88
N SER A 77 34.77 19.58 32.85
CA SER A 77 35.35 18.39 32.23
C SER A 77 34.28 17.48 31.65
N GLY A 78 34.69 16.59 30.74
CA GLY A 78 33.80 15.59 30.14
C GLY A 78 33.00 16.14 28.95
N SER A 79 32.14 15.28 28.40
CA SER A 79 31.46 15.48 27.11
C SER A 79 29.96 15.75 27.24
N GLU A 80 29.47 15.97 28.45
CA GLU A 80 28.07 16.35 28.68
C GLU A 80 27.83 17.74 28.07
N ASN A 81 26.85 17.86 27.18
CA ASN A 81 26.54 19.11 26.51
C ASN A 81 25.03 19.18 26.22
N PRO A 82 24.29 20.14 26.80
CA PRO A 82 24.78 21.26 27.64
C PRO A 82 25.27 20.83 29.03
N ALA A 83 26.25 21.53 29.59
CA ALA A 83 26.79 21.28 30.94
C ALA A 83 26.40 22.39 31.93
N GLU A 84 26.17 22.03 33.20
CA GLU A 84 25.93 22.98 34.28
C GLU A 84 27.21 23.29 35.08
N LEU A 85 27.41 24.57 35.41
CA LEU A 85 28.57 25.06 36.14
C LEU A 85 28.13 25.96 37.31
N LEU A 86 28.55 25.62 38.53
CA LEU A 86 28.37 26.47 39.72
C LEU A 86 29.47 27.55 39.78
N ILE A 87 29.06 28.80 39.95
CA ILE A 87 29.96 29.94 40.11
C ILE A 87 30.18 30.25 41.60
N ASP A 88 31.16 29.59 42.22
CA ASP A 88 31.62 29.83 43.60
C ASP A 88 32.97 30.56 43.68
N SER A 89 33.63 30.72 42.54
CA SER A 89 34.89 31.44 42.33
C SER A 89 34.93 32.01 40.91
N ALA A 90 35.99 32.75 40.57
CA ALA A 90 36.30 32.99 39.16
C ALA A 90 36.47 31.64 38.43
N LYS A 91 35.88 31.51 37.23
CA LYS A 91 35.90 30.28 36.43
C LYS A 91 36.46 30.53 35.02
N SER A 92 37.13 29.53 34.46
CA SER A 92 37.61 29.49 33.09
C SER A 92 37.24 28.14 32.46
N VAL A 93 36.46 28.18 31.39
CA VAL A 93 36.00 26.99 30.67
C VAL A 93 36.47 27.07 29.21
N THR A 94 36.97 25.94 28.70
CA THR A 94 37.29 25.76 27.29
C THR A 94 36.32 24.75 26.68
N ALA A 95 35.69 25.07 25.55
CA ALA A 95 35.00 24.08 24.72
C ALA A 95 35.94 23.58 23.63
N ASN A 96 36.25 22.28 23.65
CA ASN A 96 37.09 21.65 22.66
C ASN A 96 36.22 21.13 21.50
N PHE A 97 36.69 21.38 20.29
CA PHE A 97 36.11 20.88 19.05
C PHE A 97 37.19 20.19 18.22
N ALA A 98 36.80 19.14 17.50
CA ALA A 98 37.71 18.44 16.60
C ALA A 98 37.03 18.10 15.28
N GLU A 99 37.83 18.07 14.22
CA GLU A 99 37.36 17.52 12.95
C GLU A 99 37.06 16.04 13.14
N ALA A 100 35.87 15.60 12.76
CA ALA A 100 35.35 14.28 13.04
C ALA A 100 34.94 13.54 11.76
N LYS A 101 34.83 12.22 11.87
CA LYS A 101 34.33 11.34 10.82
C LYS A 101 33.36 10.32 11.40
N MET A 102 32.48 9.81 10.54
CA MET A 102 31.61 8.68 10.83
C MET A 102 32.07 7.47 10.02
N GLU A 103 32.01 6.29 10.62
CA GLU A 103 32.30 5.02 9.96
C GLU A 103 31.27 3.97 10.39
N ILE A 104 30.80 3.15 9.45
CA ILE A 104 29.96 1.99 9.77
C ILE A 104 30.89 0.86 10.19
N VAL A 105 30.84 0.47 11.47
CA VAL A 105 31.68 -0.62 12.00
C VAL A 105 30.98 -1.98 11.98
N THR A 106 29.66 -1.98 11.86
CA THR A 106 28.85 -3.20 11.72
C THR A 106 27.75 -2.90 10.72
N GLN A 107 27.73 -3.67 9.63
CA GLN A 107 26.74 -3.54 8.56
C GLN A 107 25.41 -4.18 8.99
N PRO A 108 24.27 -3.73 8.45
CA PRO A 108 23.03 -4.47 8.55
C PRO A 108 23.18 -5.82 7.81
N ALA A 109 22.55 -6.86 8.35
CA ALA A 109 22.56 -8.19 7.75
C ALA A 109 21.18 -8.56 7.20
N ALA A 110 21.13 -9.65 6.45
CA ALA A 110 19.87 -10.22 5.98
C ALA A 110 18.92 -10.50 7.16
N SER A 111 17.63 -10.21 6.97
CA SER A 111 16.60 -10.43 7.99
C SER A 111 15.30 -10.98 7.40
N ILE A 112 14.31 -11.21 8.25
CA ILE A 112 12.96 -11.63 7.90
C ILE A 112 12.01 -10.47 8.20
N ALA A 113 11.03 -10.25 7.34
CA ALA A 113 10.03 -9.20 7.47
C ALA A 113 9.37 -9.22 8.87
N GLY A 114 9.23 -8.05 9.48
CA GLY A 114 8.65 -7.91 10.83
C GLY A 114 9.56 -8.32 11.98
N GLN A 115 10.76 -8.89 11.73
CA GLN A 115 11.77 -9.13 12.75
C GLN A 115 12.76 -7.98 12.86
N THR A 116 13.36 -7.85 14.05
CA THR A 116 14.47 -6.92 14.26
C THR A 116 15.60 -7.22 13.26
N LEU A 117 16.13 -6.16 12.65
CA LEU A 117 17.18 -6.23 11.64
C LEU A 117 18.43 -6.91 12.19
N GLY A 118 18.90 -7.95 11.50
CA GLY A 118 20.13 -8.64 11.82
C GLY A 118 21.37 -7.75 11.70
N GLY A 119 22.46 -8.13 12.37
CA GLY A 119 23.73 -7.40 12.37
C GLY A 119 23.76 -6.21 13.33
N PHE A 120 22.62 -5.58 13.62
CA PHE A 120 22.49 -4.37 14.46
C PHE A 120 23.45 -3.27 13.99
N PRO A 121 23.12 -2.59 12.87
CA PRO A 121 24.04 -1.66 12.25
C PRO A 121 24.53 -0.63 13.25
N THR A 122 25.85 -0.44 13.27
CA THR A 122 26.51 0.38 14.28
C THR A 122 27.43 1.40 13.62
N VAL A 123 27.23 2.66 13.97
CA VAL A 123 28.03 3.79 13.51
C VAL A 123 28.99 4.20 14.61
N LYS A 124 30.26 4.38 14.26
CA LYS A 124 31.28 4.94 15.13
C LYS A 124 31.62 6.36 14.70
N VAL A 125 31.70 7.26 15.67
CA VAL A 125 32.16 8.64 15.48
C VAL A 125 33.50 8.83 16.19
N THR A 126 34.49 9.27 15.44
CA THR A 126 35.82 9.56 15.95
C THR A 126 36.36 10.87 15.40
N THR A 127 37.32 11.45 16.11
CA THR A 127 38.18 12.51 15.59
C THR A 127 38.99 12.00 14.39
N LYS A 128 39.21 12.83 13.37
CA LYS A 128 39.99 12.47 12.19
C LYS A 128 41.49 12.33 12.48
N ALA A 129 42.00 13.10 13.43
CA ALA A 129 43.43 13.21 13.69
C ALA A 129 44.03 11.96 14.34
N ASP A 130 43.35 11.41 15.35
CA ASP A 130 43.86 10.36 16.23
C ASP A 130 42.86 9.23 16.49
N GLY A 131 41.63 9.31 15.96
CA GLY A 131 40.63 8.25 16.11
C GLY A 131 40.00 8.19 17.50
N THR A 132 40.13 9.25 18.30
CA THR A 132 39.53 9.37 19.63
C THR A 132 38.00 9.36 19.52
N PRO A 133 37.29 8.51 20.29
CA PRO A 133 35.84 8.45 20.26
C PRO A 133 35.13 9.72 20.72
N ILE A 134 34.00 10.05 20.10
CA ILE A 134 33.19 11.21 20.46
C ILE A 134 31.81 10.76 20.95
N PRO A 135 31.50 10.84 22.26
CA PRO A 135 30.19 10.49 22.82
C PRO A 135 29.13 11.59 22.59
N ASN A 136 27.86 11.26 22.86
CA ASN A 136 26.70 12.15 22.82
C ASN A 136 26.43 12.81 21.45
N VAL A 137 26.90 12.21 20.37
CA VAL A 137 26.59 12.64 19.00
C VAL A 137 25.32 11.96 18.53
N ALA A 138 24.32 12.73 18.10
CA ALA A 138 23.08 12.20 17.56
C ALA A 138 23.27 11.70 16.12
N ILE A 139 23.14 10.38 15.95
CA ILE A 139 23.16 9.72 14.65
C ILE A 139 21.73 9.41 14.24
N ASN A 140 21.32 9.91 13.09
CA ASN A 140 20.04 9.61 12.47
C ASN A 140 20.20 8.54 11.39
N VAL A 141 19.21 7.66 11.25
CA VAL A 141 19.14 6.66 10.18
C VAL A 141 17.89 6.87 9.34
N THR A 142 18.06 6.78 8.02
CA THR A 142 16.96 6.74 7.04
C THR A 142 17.21 5.62 6.03
N GLU A 143 16.14 5.14 5.38
CA GLU A 143 16.27 4.30 4.19
C GLU A 143 16.55 5.20 2.98
N LYS A 144 17.43 4.77 2.07
CA LYS A 144 17.98 5.59 0.99
C LYS A 144 16.93 6.12 0.02
N ASN A 145 15.91 5.32 -0.30
CA ASN A 145 14.82 5.69 -1.20
C ASN A 145 13.61 6.26 -0.46
N GLY A 146 13.71 6.44 0.87
CA GLY A 146 12.64 6.98 1.70
C GLY A 146 11.57 5.97 2.07
N LEU A 147 11.81 4.67 1.87
CA LEU A 147 10.84 3.64 2.26
C LEU A 147 10.64 3.62 3.79
N PRO A 148 9.39 3.44 4.27
CA PRO A 148 9.12 3.44 5.69
C PRO A 148 9.68 2.18 6.37
N PHE A 149 10.20 2.35 7.58
CA PHE A 149 10.63 1.30 8.49
C PHE A 149 10.36 1.71 9.93
N GLN A 150 10.36 0.74 10.84
CA GLN A 150 10.06 0.92 12.27
C GLN A 150 11.34 0.87 13.12
N GLY A 151 11.25 1.29 14.38
CA GLY A 151 12.37 1.36 15.32
C GLY A 151 12.86 2.79 15.59
N ILE A 152 13.86 2.91 16.46
CA ILE A 152 14.46 4.19 16.86
C ILE A 152 15.34 4.71 15.71
N LYS A 153 14.97 5.89 15.19
CA LYS A 153 15.66 6.52 14.06
C LYS A 153 16.82 7.42 14.45
N THR A 154 16.98 7.72 15.75
CA THR A 154 18.06 8.58 16.26
C THR A 154 18.66 7.96 17.51
N VAL A 155 19.97 7.70 17.48
CA VAL A 155 20.72 7.13 18.62
C VAL A 155 21.90 8.04 18.95
N LEU A 156 22.12 8.28 20.24
CA LEU A 156 23.31 9.00 20.72
C LEU A 156 24.50 8.05 20.80
N THR A 157 25.68 8.51 20.40
CA THR A 157 26.92 7.75 20.61
C THR A 157 27.23 7.61 22.10
N ASN A 158 27.69 6.41 22.50
CA ASN A 158 28.13 6.13 23.86
C ASN A 158 29.58 6.60 24.12
N ALA A 159 30.16 6.24 25.27
CA ALA A 159 31.54 6.61 25.64
C ALA A 159 32.61 6.13 24.63
N GLU A 160 32.37 5.01 23.94
CA GLU A 160 33.23 4.48 22.88
C GLU A 160 32.93 5.09 21.49
N GLY A 161 32.09 6.13 21.43
CA GLY A 161 31.71 6.82 20.20
C GLY A 161 30.77 6.02 19.32
N MET A 162 30.06 5.02 19.88
CA MET A 162 29.26 4.05 19.12
C MET A 162 27.78 4.35 19.26
N ALA A 163 27.06 4.43 18.14
CA ALA A 163 25.60 4.46 18.07
C ALA A 163 25.13 3.13 17.45
N VAL A 164 24.45 2.30 18.26
CA VAL A 164 23.97 0.97 17.87
C VAL A 164 22.47 1.03 17.60
N PHE A 165 22.06 0.62 16.40
CA PHE A 165 20.65 0.51 16.02
C PHE A 165 20.22 -0.96 16.09
N ASN A 166 19.61 -1.36 17.20
CA ASN A 166 19.27 -2.75 17.51
C ASN A 166 17.77 -3.04 17.56
N ASP A 167 16.94 -2.13 17.06
CA ASP A 167 15.48 -2.22 17.11
C ASP A 167 14.81 -1.89 15.77
N LEU A 168 15.60 -1.71 14.70
CA LEU A 168 15.07 -1.41 13.38
C LEU A 168 14.31 -2.62 12.84
N VAL A 169 13.12 -2.41 12.27
CA VAL A 169 12.29 -3.46 11.68
C VAL A 169 11.84 -3.02 10.29
N PHE A 170 12.00 -3.93 9.33
CA PHE A 170 11.66 -3.75 7.92
C PHE A 170 10.67 -4.82 7.48
N TYR A 171 9.96 -4.54 6.39
CA TYR A 171 9.22 -5.56 5.65
C TYR A 171 10.07 -6.07 4.48
N GLU A 172 9.53 -6.99 3.70
CA GLU A 172 10.26 -7.63 2.61
C GLU A 172 10.74 -6.62 1.55
N GLY A 173 11.96 -6.81 1.06
CA GLY A 173 12.59 -5.89 0.12
C GLY A 173 14.11 -5.97 0.15
N THR A 174 14.76 -5.07 -0.58
CA THR A 174 16.21 -4.88 -0.54
C THR A 174 16.51 -3.42 -0.24
N TYR A 175 17.26 -3.17 0.82
CA TYR A 175 17.38 -1.84 1.41
C TYR A 175 18.81 -1.36 1.49
N LYS A 176 18.97 -0.05 1.58
CA LYS A 176 20.24 0.60 1.93
C LYS A 176 19.97 1.69 2.95
N LEU A 177 20.73 1.72 4.04
CA LEU A 177 20.60 2.75 5.07
C LEU A 177 21.53 3.92 4.80
N VAL A 178 21.07 5.12 5.15
CA VAL A 178 21.85 6.35 5.18
C VAL A 178 21.93 6.82 6.63
N PHE A 179 23.14 6.94 7.15
CA PHE A 179 23.41 7.49 8.46
C PHE A 179 23.88 8.93 8.34
N SER A 180 23.32 9.80 9.17
CA SER A 180 23.60 11.23 9.15
C SER A 180 23.77 11.77 10.56
N SER A 181 24.56 12.84 10.67
CA SER A 181 24.73 13.62 11.90
C SER A 181 24.83 15.09 11.51
N ASN A 182 24.47 15.97 12.43
CA ASN A 182 24.69 17.41 12.22
C ASN A 182 26.18 17.67 11.95
N ASN A 183 26.45 18.52 10.96
CA ASN A 183 27.78 18.94 10.53
C ASN A 183 28.73 17.86 10.00
N LEU A 184 28.30 16.61 9.80
CA LEU A 184 29.10 15.55 9.18
C LEU A 184 28.49 15.07 7.86
N SER A 185 29.34 14.61 6.94
CA SER A 185 28.89 13.98 5.70
C SER A 185 28.20 12.65 5.97
N ASN A 186 27.10 12.39 5.26
CA ASN A 186 26.38 11.12 5.36
C ASN A 186 27.24 9.93 4.92
N ILE A 187 26.98 8.77 5.51
CA ILE A 187 27.56 7.49 5.12
C ILE A 187 26.44 6.49 4.82
N GLU A 188 26.67 5.55 3.91
CA GLU A 188 25.67 4.57 3.50
C GLU A 188 26.11 3.15 3.88
N SER A 189 25.16 2.30 4.29
CA SER A 189 25.41 0.88 4.51
C SER A 189 25.63 0.13 3.20
N ASP A 190 26.03 -1.13 3.27
CA ASP A 190 25.83 -2.06 2.16
C ASP A 190 24.34 -2.35 1.94
N PHE A 191 24.00 -2.89 0.78
CA PHE A 191 22.65 -3.39 0.54
C PHE A 191 22.40 -4.64 1.39
N PHE A 192 21.20 -4.77 1.95
CA PHE A 192 20.79 -5.95 2.70
C PHE A 192 19.36 -6.38 2.30
N PRO A 193 19.11 -7.69 2.19
CA PRO A 193 17.78 -8.19 1.89
C PRO A 193 16.96 -8.43 3.15
N VAL A 194 15.65 -8.23 3.05
CA VAL A 194 14.66 -8.67 4.04
C VAL A 194 13.73 -9.62 3.33
N SER A 195 13.72 -10.89 3.74
CA SER A 195 12.89 -11.93 3.14
C SER A 195 11.47 -11.92 3.68
N VAL A 196 10.52 -12.43 2.91
CA VAL A 196 9.13 -12.62 3.33
C VAL A 196 9.07 -13.52 4.56
N ALA A 197 8.23 -13.16 5.53
CA ALA A 197 7.99 -13.95 6.72
C ALA A 197 6.99 -15.08 6.44
N GLY A 198 7.10 -16.20 7.19
CA GLY A 198 6.24 -17.37 7.02
C GLY A 198 6.90 -18.52 6.27
N ALA A 199 6.17 -19.60 6.07
CA ALA A 199 6.67 -20.82 5.40
C ALA A 199 5.80 -21.25 4.21
N GLY A 200 4.74 -20.50 3.89
CA GLY A 200 3.83 -20.81 2.79
C GLY A 200 2.86 -21.98 3.05
N SER A 201 2.76 -22.47 4.28
CA SER A 201 1.77 -23.49 4.66
C SER A 201 0.45 -22.85 5.11
N VAL A 202 -0.61 -23.65 5.28
CA VAL A 202 -1.91 -23.14 5.75
C VAL A 202 -1.79 -22.58 7.18
N GLU A 203 -1.01 -23.22 8.04
CA GLU A 203 -0.79 -22.82 9.43
C GLU A 203 0.23 -21.69 9.58
N ASN A 204 1.10 -21.52 8.59
CA ASN A 204 2.16 -20.51 8.57
C ASN A 204 2.30 -19.90 7.17
N PRO A 205 1.30 -19.14 6.72
CA PRO A 205 1.30 -18.54 5.38
C PRO A 205 2.44 -17.53 5.25
N TYR A 206 2.85 -17.26 4.02
CA TYR A 206 3.72 -16.13 3.74
C TYR A 206 2.97 -14.81 4.01
N LEU A 207 3.59 -13.90 4.77
CA LEU A 207 3.00 -12.62 5.17
C LEU A 207 3.46 -11.51 4.23
N ILE A 208 2.51 -10.91 3.52
CA ILE A 208 2.76 -9.94 2.45
C ILE A 208 2.38 -8.53 2.93
N HIS A 209 3.34 -7.62 2.94
CA HIS A 209 3.21 -6.28 3.51
C HIS A 209 3.36 -5.16 2.47
N ASN A 210 3.97 -5.43 1.32
CA ASN A 210 4.23 -4.43 0.29
C ASN A 210 4.33 -5.04 -1.12
N LEU A 211 4.61 -4.19 -2.12
CA LEU A 211 4.73 -4.58 -3.52
C LEU A 211 5.81 -5.66 -3.78
N TYR A 212 6.93 -5.65 -3.06
CA TYR A 212 7.95 -6.71 -3.18
C TYR A 212 7.42 -8.06 -2.71
N GLY A 213 6.59 -8.08 -1.67
CA GLY A 213 5.92 -9.30 -1.22
C GLY A 213 4.91 -9.84 -2.23
N LEU A 214 4.20 -8.96 -2.95
CA LEU A 214 3.35 -9.41 -4.06
C LEU A 214 4.17 -10.11 -5.15
N MET A 215 5.34 -9.57 -5.52
CA MET A 215 6.23 -10.19 -6.51
C MET A 215 6.76 -11.56 -6.07
N TYR A 216 6.83 -11.81 -4.76
CA TYR A 216 7.26 -13.09 -4.22
C TYR A 216 6.28 -14.23 -4.57
N ILE A 217 4.98 -13.92 -4.74
CA ILE A 217 3.93 -14.89 -5.10
C ILE A 217 4.25 -15.58 -6.43
N GLU A 218 4.83 -14.86 -7.40
CA GLU A 218 5.17 -15.37 -8.73
C GLU A 218 6.11 -16.58 -8.72
N THR A 219 6.94 -16.67 -7.68
CA THR A 219 7.92 -17.75 -7.54
C THR A 219 7.45 -18.87 -6.63
N HIS A 220 6.25 -18.74 -6.03
CA HIS A 220 5.68 -19.64 -5.03
C HIS A 220 4.19 -19.90 -5.27
N LEU A 221 3.82 -20.16 -6.52
CA LEU A 221 2.43 -20.23 -7.00
C LEU A 221 1.52 -21.27 -6.32
N ASP A 222 2.08 -22.20 -5.52
CA ASP A 222 1.34 -23.25 -4.81
C ASP A 222 1.30 -23.04 -3.28
N ALA A 223 1.87 -21.96 -2.77
CA ALA A 223 1.93 -21.62 -1.36
C ALA A 223 0.67 -20.89 -0.85
N CYS A 224 0.55 -20.77 0.47
CA CYS A 224 -0.47 -19.96 1.13
C CYS A 224 0.10 -18.59 1.51
N PHE A 225 -0.65 -17.54 1.22
CA PHE A 225 -0.30 -16.14 1.44
C PHE A 225 -1.37 -15.44 2.28
N ARG A 226 -0.95 -14.48 3.11
CA ARG A 226 -1.85 -13.54 3.78
C ARG A 226 -1.36 -12.11 3.58
N ILE A 227 -2.24 -11.22 3.16
CA ILE A 227 -1.95 -9.79 3.03
C ILE A 227 -2.08 -9.14 4.42
N GLU A 228 -1.03 -8.47 4.91
CA GLU A 228 -0.97 -7.89 6.26
C GLU A 228 -1.22 -6.39 6.29
N ASN A 229 -0.91 -5.69 5.18
CA ASN A 229 -1.09 -4.26 5.04
C ASN A 229 -1.90 -3.94 3.79
N ASP A 230 -2.50 -2.75 3.75
CA ASP A 230 -2.88 -2.18 2.47
C ASP A 230 -1.61 -1.90 1.66
N ILE A 231 -1.62 -2.24 0.38
CA ILE A 231 -0.47 -2.17 -0.51
C ILE A 231 -0.75 -1.15 -1.61
N ASP A 232 0.07 -0.11 -1.66
CA ASP A 232 0.12 0.79 -2.79
C ASP A 232 0.98 0.17 -3.91
N ALA A 233 0.34 -0.14 -5.04
CA ALA A 233 0.96 -0.70 -6.22
C ALA A 233 1.15 0.36 -7.33
N SER A 234 1.02 1.66 -7.04
CA SER A 234 1.15 2.72 -8.04
C SER A 234 2.50 2.76 -8.75
N ASP A 235 3.55 2.26 -8.10
CA ASP A 235 4.89 2.13 -8.72
C ASP A 235 4.88 1.25 -9.97
N THR A 236 3.89 0.37 -10.11
CA THR A 236 3.70 -0.44 -11.32
C THR A 236 3.34 0.40 -12.56
N ALA A 237 2.91 1.66 -12.39
CA ALA A 237 2.64 2.58 -13.50
C ALA A 237 3.90 3.31 -14.01
N ASP A 238 5.05 3.19 -13.34
CA ASP A 238 6.28 3.85 -13.79
C ASP A 238 6.69 3.31 -15.18
N PRO A 239 7.01 4.18 -16.17
CA PRO A 239 7.41 3.75 -17.52
C PRO A 239 8.64 2.85 -17.59
N THR A 240 9.44 2.78 -16.53
CA THR A 240 10.60 1.89 -16.39
C THR A 240 10.23 0.54 -15.75
N TYR A 241 9.10 0.44 -15.06
CA TYR A 241 8.63 -0.79 -14.44
C TYR A 241 8.23 -1.81 -15.51
N ASN A 242 8.93 -2.94 -15.57
CA ASN A 242 8.76 -3.95 -16.61
C ASN A 242 8.71 -3.36 -18.05
N GLY A 243 9.50 -2.33 -18.33
CA GLY A 243 9.51 -1.66 -19.63
C GLY A 243 8.23 -0.89 -19.97
N GLY A 244 7.43 -0.52 -18.96
CA GLY A 244 6.17 0.21 -19.12
C GLY A 244 4.94 -0.67 -19.31
N GLU A 245 5.09 -1.99 -19.27
CA GLU A 245 3.98 -2.95 -19.30
C GLU A 245 3.27 -3.10 -17.94
N GLY A 246 3.87 -2.53 -16.90
CA GLY A 246 3.36 -2.55 -15.53
C GLY A 246 3.45 -3.92 -14.86
N TRP A 247 2.51 -4.21 -13.97
CA TRP A 247 2.49 -5.45 -13.20
C TRP A 247 2.58 -6.68 -14.10
N LEU A 248 3.34 -7.67 -13.66
CA LEU A 248 3.40 -8.99 -14.28
C LEU A 248 2.30 -9.84 -13.62
N PRO A 249 1.26 -10.28 -14.35
CA PRO A 249 0.17 -11.07 -13.79
C PRO A 249 0.63 -12.39 -13.16
N ILE A 250 0.07 -12.73 -12.00
CA ILE A 250 0.48 -13.92 -11.21
C ILE A 250 0.17 -15.22 -11.94
N GLY A 251 1.22 -16.02 -12.14
CA GLY A 251 1.14 -17.32 -12.79
C GLY A 251 1.29 -17.26 -14.31
N GLN A 252 1.41 -18.43 -14.93
CA GLN A 252 1.65 -18.59 -16.37
C GLN A 252 0.53 -19.39 -17.04
N THR A 253 0.49 -19.37 -18.38
CA THR A 253 -0.52 -20.10 -19.16
C THR A 253 -0.43 -21.62 -19.00
N GLU A 254 0.76 -22.16 -18.68
CA GLU A 254 0.95 -23.58 -18.39
C GLU A 254 0.96 -23.86 -16.87
N THR A 255 1.60 -22.99 -16.08
CA THR A 255 1.65 -23.08 -14.63
C THR A 255 0.81 -21.98 -13.99
N GLY A 256 -0.50 -22.19 -13.90
CA GLY A 256 -1.42 -21.28 -13.24
C GLY A 256 -1.21 -21.22 -11.72
N PHE A 257 -1.74 -20.19 -11.08
CA PHE A 257 -1.80 -20.10 -9.62
C PHE A 257 -2.59 -21.28 -9.04
N SER A 258 -2.08 -21.84 -7.95
CA SER A 258 -2.61 -23.05 -7.30
C SER A 258 -2.63 -22.99 -5.77
N GLY A 259 -2.18 -21.88 -5.23
CA GLY A 259 -2.07 -21.61 -3.81
C GLY A 259 -3.34 -21.04 -3.20
N LYS A 260 -3.17 -20.32 -2.09
CA LYS A 260 -4.25 -19.61 -1.40
C LYS A 260 -3.84 -18.17 -1.09
N ILE A 261 -4.76 -17.24 -1.25
CA ILE A 261 -4.57 -15.83 -0.85
C ILE A 261 -5.68 -15.47 0.13
N ASP A 262 -5.30 -15.20 1.37
CA ASP A 262 -6.15 -14.53 2.35
C ASP A 262 -5.83 -13.04 2.32
N GLY A 263 -6.74 -12.23 1.78
CA GLY A 263 -6.58 -10.79 1.70
C GLY A 263 -6.73 -10.10 3.05
N ASN A 264 -7.28 -10.76 4.08
CA ASN A 264 -7.42 -10.20 5.44
C ASN A 264 -8.09 -8.81 5.45
N ASP A 265 -9.09 -8.64 4.58
CA ASP A 265 -9.82 -7.40 4.28
C ASP A 265 -8.91 -6.22 3.85
N LYS A 266 -7.73 -6.52 3.29
CA LYS A 266 -6.77 -5.53 2.81
C LYS A 266 -6.97 -5.16 1.36
N THR A 267 -6.49 -3.96 1.06
CA THR A 267 -6.56 -3.37 -0.27
C THR A 267 -5.22 -3.43 -0.98
N ILE A 268 -5.25 -3.70 -2.29
CA ILE A 268 -4.15 -3.41 -3.21
C ILE A 268 -4.63 -2.28 -4.12
N SER A 269 -4.01 -1.11 -4.04
CA SER A 269 -4.44 0.11 -4.76
C SER A 269 -3.53 0.45 -5.92
N GLY A 270 -4.07 1.07 -6.97
CA GLY A 270 -3.27 1.68 -8.04
C GLY A 270 -2.53 0.70 -8.94
N LEU A 271 -2.96 -0.57 -8.97
CA LEU A 271 -2.33 -1.60 -9.79
C LEU A 271 -2.51 -1.29 -11.29
N TYR A 272 -1.40 -1.16 -12.01
CA TYR A 272 -1.37 -0.85 -13.44
C TYR A 272 -0.87 -2.06 -14.26
N ILE A 273 -1.59 -2.41 -15.32
CA ILE A 273 -1.18 -3.44 -16.30
C ILE A 273 -1.46 -2.92 -17.71
N ASN A 274 -0.43 -2.84 -18.55
CA ASN A 274 -0.57 -2.44 -19.96
C ASN A 274 0.03 -3.49 -20.89
N ARG A 275 -0.76 -4.54 -21.14
CA ARG A 275 -0.35 -5.71 -21.93
C ARG A 275 -1.36 -5.98 -23.06
N PRO A 276 -1.59 -5.01 -23.98
CA PRO A 276 -2.71 -5.04 -24.93
C PRO A 276 -2.70 -6.21 -25.94
N ASN A 277 -1.57 -6.92 -26.05
CA ASN A 277 -1.41 -8.06 -26.96
C ASN A 277 -1.44 -9.41 -26.23
N GLU A 278 -1.49 -9.43 -24.90
CA GLU A 278 -1.46 -10.64 -24.09
C GLU A 278 -2.86 -11.11 -23.68
N ASP A 279 -2.99 -12.43 -23.57
CA ASP A 279 -4.18 -13.07 -23.02
C ASP A 279 -4.02 -13.32 -21.52
N PHE A 280 -5.15 -13.57 -20.86
CA PHE A 280 -5.23 -13.91 -19.46
C PHE A 280 -4.63 -12.79 -18.60
N VAL A 281 -5.17 -11.58 -18.72
CA VAL A 281 -4.67 -10.40 -18.02
C VAL A 281 -5.53 -10.12 -16.79
N GLY A 282 -4.87 -9.98 -15.64
CA GLY A 282 -5.48 -9.65 -14.35
C GLY A 282 -4.41 -9.56 -13.27
N PHE A 283 -4.80 -9.30 -12.02
CA PHE A 283 -3.87 -9.45 -10.89
C PHE A 283 -3.25 -10.87 -10.86
N ILE A 284 -4.10 -11.88 -11.06
CA ILE A 284 -3.71 -13.26 -11.34
C ILE A 284 -3.95 -13.55 -12.81
N LYS A 285 -2.92 -14.05 -13.51
CA LYS A 285 -2.99 -14.44 -14.92
C LYS A 285 -4.05 -15.52 -15.11
N SER A 286 -3.84 -16.68 -14.47
CA SER A 286 -4.79 -17.79 -14.57
C SER A 286 -4.68 -18.79 -13.42
N ILE A 287 -5.79 -19.48 -13.16
CA ILE A 287 -5.87 -20.66 -12.28
C ILE A 287 -6.11 -21.88 -13.17
N ARG A 288 -5.20 -22.86 -13.17
CA ARG A 288 -5.22 -23.95 -14.18
C ARG A 288 -5.02 -25.37 -13.68
N THR A 289 -4.73 -25.59 -12.40
CA THR A 289 -4.40 -26.94 -11.92
C THR A 289 -5.58 -27.62 -11.23
N ALA A 290 -5.76 -28.92 -11.51
CA ALA A 290 -6.75 -29.80 -10.89
C ALA A 290 -6.26 -30.45 -9.58
N VAL A 291 -5.09 -30.05 -9.07
CA VAL A 291 -4.41 -30.78 -7.98
C VAL A 291 -4.84 -30.28 -6.60
N ARG A 292 -5.23 -29.00 -6.47
CA ARG A 292 -5.57 -28.38 -5.18
C ARG A 292 -6.67 -27.34 -5.34
N GLN A 293 -7.53 -27.24 -4.33
CA GLN A 293 -8.52 -26.17 -4.24
C GLN A 293 -7.81 -24.82 -4.06
N VAL A 294 -7.92 -23.95 -5.07
CA VAL A 294 -7.52 -22.55 -4.96
C VAL A 294 -8.56 -21.80 -4.13
N LEU A 295 -8.07 -20.99 -3.18
CA LEU A 295 -8.90 -20.10 -2.37
C LEU A 295 -8.34 -18.68 -2.47
N ILE A 296 -9.16 -17.73 -2.88
CA ILE A 296 -8.85 -16.30 -2.81
C ILE A 296 -10.00 -15.65 -2.05
N LYS A 297 -9.72 -15.02 -0.92
CA LYS A 297 -10.76 -14.38 -0.11
C LYS A 297 -10.35 -13.06 0.49
N ASP A 298 -11.33 -12.24 0.86
CA ASP A 298 -11.15 -11.03 1.67
C ASP A 298 -10.15 -10.04 1.06
N LEU A 299 -10.09 -9.95 -0.27
CA LEU A 299 -9.11 -9.16 -1.01
C LEU A 299 -9.79 -8.10 -1.89
N HIS A 300 -9.31 -6.86 -1.80
CA HIS A 300 -9.89 -5.74 -2.52
C HIS A 300 -8.86 -5.09 -3.45
N LEU A 301 -9.14 -5.04 -4.75
CA LEU A 301 -8.33 -4.28 -5.71
C LEU A 301 -9.02 -2.94 -5.99
N THR A 302 -8.34 -1.82 -5.75
CA THR A 302 -8.96 -0.50 -5.90
C THR A 302 -8.22 0.41 -6.86
N GLY A 303 -8.95 1.09 -7.74
CA GLY A 303 -8.37 2.01 -8.71
C GLY A 303 -7.36 1.33 -9.63
N VAL A 304 -7.67 0.12 -10.12
CA VAL A 304 -6.83 -0.57 -11.10
C VAL A 304 -6.94 0.10 -12.46
N ASP A 305 -5.90 0.01 -13.28
CA ASP A 305 -5.97 0.35 -14.71
C ASP A 305 -5.30 -0.76 -15.51
N MET A 306 -6.11 -1.56 -16.21
CA MET A 306 -5.68 -2.79 -16.84
C MET A 306 -6.08 -2.86 -18.30
N ILE A 307 -5.13 -3.18 -19.17
CA ILE A 307 -5.32 -3.38 -20.59
C ILE A 307 -4.77 -4.75 -20.98
N GLY A 308 -5.59 -5.57 -21.63
CA GLY A 308 -5.22 -6.87 -22.19
C GLY A 308 -5.89 -7.17 -23.53
N ARG A 309 -5.72 -8.39 -24.06
CA ARG A 309 -6.35 -8.85 -25.31
C ARG A 309 -7.57 -9.73 -25.07
N GLU A 310 -7.37 -10.98 -24.68
CA GLU A 310 -8.44 -11.97 -24.40
C GLU A 310 -8.38 -12.46 -22.95
N TYR A 311 -9.54 -12.76 -22.35
CA TYR A 311 -9.64 -13.15 -20.94
C TYR A 311 -9.00 -12.10 -20.02
N VAL A 312 -9.56 -10.90 -20.05
CA VAL A 312 -9.13 -9.78 -19.20
C VAL A 312 -10.10 -9.67 -18.02
N GLY A 313 -9.59 -9.78 -16.80
CA GLY A 313 -10.35 -9.68 -15.56
C GLY A 313 -9.53 -9.01 -14.47
N GLY A 314 -10.12 -8.06 -13.74
CA GLY A 314 -9.35 -7.28 -12.75
C GLY A 314 -8.68 -8.13 -11.67
N LEU A 315 -9.39 -9.15 -11.16
CA LEU A 315 -8.84 -10.08 -10.17
C LEU A 315 -8.12 -11.23 -10.86
N ILE A 316 -8.79 -11.89 -11.83
CA ILE A 316 -8.25 -13.08 -12.50
C ILE A 316 -8.53 -13.00 -14.00
N GLY A 317 -7.49 -13.16 -14.82
CA GLY A 317 -7.65 -13.24 -16.26
C GLY A 317 -8.55 -14.42 -16.65
N GLY A 318 -8.20 -15.64 -16.25
CA GLY A 318 -9.08 -16.80 -16.47
C GLY A 318 -8.89 -17.97 -15.51
N ILE A 319 -10.00 -18.55 -15.07
CA ILE A 319 -10.04 -19.81 -14.33
C ILE A 319 -10.34 -20.92 -15.33
N THR A 320 -9.36 -21.79 -15.58
CA THR A 320 -9.51 -22.95 -16.48
C THR A 320 -9.41 -24.29 -15.75
N ALA A 321 -9.21 -24.27 -14.43
CA ALA A 321 -9.26 -25.46 -13.58
C ALA A 321 -10.71 -25.99 -13.43
N ASP A 322 -10.85 -27.16 -12.79
CA ASP A 322 -12.13 -27.76 -12.45
C ASP A 322 -12.91 -26.89 -11.43
N ASP A 323 -14.18 -27.24 -11.21
CA ASP A 323 -15.19 -26.43 -10.51
C ASP A 323 -14.92 -26.24 -8.99
N THR A 324 -13.70 -26.54 -8.52
CA THR A 324 -13.33 -26.56 -7.10
C THR A 324 -12.81 -25.22 -6.57
N SER A 325 -12.31 -24.34 -7.45
CA SER A 325 -11.78 -23.02 -7.05
C SER A 325 -12.85 -22.19 -6.33
N LEU A 326 -12.48 -21.53 -5.23
CA LEU A 326 -13.37 -20.68 -4.44
C LEU A 326 -12.82 -19.25 -4.36
N ILE A 327 -13.63 -18.29 -4.78
CA ILE A 327 -13.36 -16.86 -4.62
C ILE A 327 -14.48 -16.26 -3.77
N GLU A 328 -14.13 -15.65 -2.64
CA GLU A 328 -15.09 -15.20 -1.63
C GLU A 328 -14.78 -13.79 -1.13
N ASN A 329 -15.79 -12.93 -1.00
CA ASN A 329 -15.62 -11.61 -0.36
C ASN A 329 -14.53 -10.74 -1.00
N CYS A 330 -14.40 -10.80 -2.33
CA CYS A 330 -13.42 -10.00 -3.07
C CYS A 330 -14.08 -8.84 -3.81
N SER A 331 -13.32 -7.79 -4.08
CA SER A 331 -13.81 -6.69 -4.90
C SER A 331 -12.79 -6.07 -5.85
N VAL A 332 -13.29 -5.44 -6.92
CA VAL A 332 -12.48 -4.71 -7.90
C VAL A 332 -13.12 -3.38 -8.30
N THR A 333 -12.36 -2.30 -8.28
CA THR A 333 -12.72 -1.00 -8.87
C THR A 333 -11.60 -0.47 -9.76
N GLY A 334 -11.94 0.41 -10.72
CA GLY A 334 -10.98 1.00 -11.65
C GLY A 334 -11.43 0.86 -13.10
N HIS A 335 -10.47 0.78 -14.01
CA HIS A 335 -10.69 0.66 -15.44
C HIS A 335 -10.07 -0.64 -15.98
N ILE A 336 -10.86 -1.41 -16.74
CA ILE A 336 -10.44 -2.68 -17.32
C ILE A 336 -10.83 -2.70 -18.79
N ALA A 337 -9.84 -2.84 -19.66
CA ALA A 337 -10.01 -2.87 -21.09
C ALA A 337 -9.47 -4.15 -21.73
N GLY A 338 -10.22 -4.67 -22.70
CA GLY A 338 -9.83 -5.84 -23.49
C GLY A 338 -10.35 -5.76 -24.91
N THR A 339 -10.09 -6.79 -25.73
CA THR A 339 -10.57 -6.84 -27.13
C THR A 339 -11.43 -8.08 -27.42
N SER A 340 -11.70 -8.91 -26.42
CA SER A 340 -12.48 -10.15 -26.52
C SER A 340 -13.24 -10.40 -25.21
N SER A 341 -13.07 -11.56 -24.56
CA SER A 341 -13.67 -11.87 -23.25
C SER A 341 -13.12 -10.95 -22.16
N THR A 342 -13.93 -10.01 -21.67
CA THR A 342 -13.53 -9.00 -20.69
C THR A 342 -14.55 -8.89 -19.56
N GLY A 343 -14.11 -8.95 -18.31
CA GLY A 343 -14.95 -8.73 -17.14
C GLY A 343 -14.29 -7.88 -16.07
N GLY A 344 -15.09 -7.26 -15.20
CA GLY A 344 -14.57 -6.41 -14.12
C GLY A 344 -13.78 -7.19 -13.06
N MET A 345 -14.11 -8.46 -12.83
CA MET A 345 -13.33 -9.33 -11.94
C MET A 345 -12.68 -10.50 -12.69
N PHE A 346 -13.40 -11.09 -13.65
CA PHE A 346 -12.98 -12.32 -14.33
C PHE A 346 -13.08 -12.18 -15.85
N GLY A 347 -12.01 -12.46 -16.58
CA GLY A 347 -12.12 -12.62 -18.04
C GLY A 347 -12.84 -13.92 -18.39
N GLY A 348 -12.38 -15.02 -17.78
CA GLY A 348 -13.00 -16.34 -17.84
C GLY A 348 -13.24 -16.91 -16.43
N LEU A 349 -14.46 -17.36 -16.16
CA LEU A 349 -14.91 -17.80 -14.85
C LEU A 349 -15.36 -19.27 -14.85
N ARG A 350 -14.82 -20.04 -13.90
CA ARG A 350 -15.21 -21.39 -13.50
C ARG A 350 -15.14 -21.51 -11.98
N GLY A 351 -15.69 -22.58 -11.40
CA GLY A 351 -15.69 -22.79 -9.96
C GLY A 351 -16.74 -21.96 -9.22
N THR A 352 -16.50 -21.69 -7.94
CA THR A 352 -17.45 -21.01 -7.05
C THR A 352 -17.00 -19.58 -6.75
N VAL A 353 -17.90 -18.61 -6.96
CA VAL A 353 -17.70 -17.21 -6.59
C VAL A 353 -18.84 -16.77 -5.71
N THR A 354 -18.52 -16.25 -4.53
CA THR A 354 -19.55 -15.78 -3.60
C THR A 354 -19.22 -14.47 -2.91
N ASN A 355 -20.24 -13.64 -2.70
CA ASN A 355 -20.11 -12.35 -2.02
C ASN A 355 -19.06 -11.41 -2.66
N CYS A 356 -18.92 -11.48 -3.99
CA CYS A 356 -17.94 -10.70 -4.74
C CYS A 356 -18.59 -9.56 -5.50
N HIS A 357 -17.90 -8.43 -5.63
CA HIS A 357 -18.47 -7.29 -6.32
C HIS A 357 -17.48 -6.43 -7.08
N THR A 358 -17.99 -5.67 -8.04
CA THR A 358 -17.16 -4.76 -8.81
C THR A 358 -17.87 -3.46 -9.20
N ASP A 359 -17.12 -2.38 -9.09
CA ASP A 359 -17.47 -1.05 -9.61
C ASP A 359 -16.44 -0.62 -10.67
N ALA A 360 -15.91 -1.59 -11.42
CA ALA A 360 -14.96 -1.34 -12.48
C ALA A 360 -15.67 -0.93 -13.77
N ILE A 361 -15.12 0.08 -14.45
CA ILE A 361 -15.50 0.47 -15.80
C ILE A 361 -14.88 -0.55 -16.76
N VAL A 362 -15.73 -1.29 -17.47
CA VAL A 362 -15.32 -2.36 -18.39
C VAL A 362 -15.49 -1.91 -19.83
N SER A 363 -14.39 -1.84 -20.58
CA SER A 363 -14.36 -1.33 -21.95
C SER A 363 -13.74 -2.38 -22.90
N ALA A 364 -14.56 -3.12 -23.62
CA ALA A 364 -14.08 -4.04 -24.64
C ALA A 364 -14.09 -3.41 -26.04
N GLY A 365 -13.03 -3.62 -26.83
CA GLY A 365 -12.85 -3.06 -28.16
C GLY A 365 -13.71 -3.70 -29.26
N VAL A 366 -13.59 -3.17 -30.48
CA VAL A 366 -14.25 -3.74 -31.68
C VAL A 366 -13.76 -5.18 -31.90
N GLY A 367 -14.70 -6.10 -32.14
CA GLY A 367 -14.46 -7.54 -32.24
C GLY A 367 -14.75 -8.31 -30.94
N ALA A 368 -15.05 -7.63 -29.84
CA ALA A 368 -15.17 -8.28 -28.54
C ALA A 368 -16.40 -9.17 -28.41
N TRP A 369 -16.16 -10.48 -28.22
CA TRP A 369 -17.20 -11.49 -28.12
C TRP A 369 -18.06 -11.37 -26.86
N TYR A 370 -17.44 -11.24 -25.69
CA TYR A 370 -18.14 -11.31 -24.42
C TYR A 370 -17.66 -10.23 -23.45
N THR A 371 -18.57 -9.42 -22.95
CA THR A 371 -18.24 -8.36 -22.01
C THR A 371 -19.24 -8.35 -20.87
N GLY A 372 -18.77 -8.45 -19.64
CA GLY A 372 -19.64 -8.46 -18.46
C GLY A 372 -19.10 -7.59 -17.33
N GLY A 373 -19.97 -7.05 -16.49
CA GLY A 373 -19.52 -6.29 -15.31
C GLY A 373 -18.70 -7.15 -14.35
N LEU A 374 -19.18 -8.36 -14.00
CA LEU A 374 -18.45 -9.32 -13.16
C LEU A 374 -17.52 -10.20 -13.99
N ALA A 375 -18.07 -10.87 -15.02
CA ALA A 375 -17.33 -11.81 -15.84
C ALA A 375 -17.66 -11.71 -17.33
N GLY A 376 -16.65 -11.78 -18.19
CA GLY A 376 -16.85 -11.85 -19.64
C GLY A 376 -17.50 -13.17 -20.04
N PHE A 377 -16.82 -14.29 -19.75
CA PHE A 377 -17.29 -15.65 -20.04
C PHE A 377 -17.35 -16.47 -18.75
N ALA A 378 -18.48 -17.10 -18.42
CA ALA A 378 -18.61 -18.03 -17.31
C ALA A 378 -19.03 -19.43 -17.80
N SER A 379 -18.43 -20.48 -17.28
CA SER A 379 -18.75 -21.87 -17.67
C SER A 379 -18.70 -22.79 -16.45
N SER A 380 -19.73 -23.63 -16.27
CA SER A 380 -19.86 -24.56 -15.14
C SER A 380 -19.63 -23.90 -13.76
N ALA A 381 -19.90 -22.59 -13.66
CA ALA A 381 -19.61 -21.80 -12.48
C ALA A 381 -20.82 -21.74 -11.54
N THR A 382 -20.57 -21.67 -10.24
CA THR A 382 -21.55 -21.28 -9.23
C THR A 382 -21.30 -19.85 -8.80
N ILE A 383 -22.24 -18.95 -9.05
CA ILE A 383 -22.13 -17.51 -8.79
C ILE A 383 -23.24 -17.13 -7.82
N THR A 384 -22.89 -16.69 -6.61
CA THR A 384 -23.89 -16.45 -5.56
C THR A 384 -23.63 -15.17 -4.78
N LYS A 385 -24.63 -14.29 -4.66
CA LYS A 385 -24.51 -13.00 -3.94
C LYS A 385 -23.44 -12.08 -4.55
N CYS A 386 -23.36 -12.05 -5.87
CA CYS A 386 -22.39 -11.20 -6.58
C CYS A 386 -23.09 -10.04 -7.29
N PHE A 387 -22.39 -8.91 -7.41
CA PHE A 387 -22.98 -7.73 -8.05
C PHE A 387 -21.98 -6.84 -8.79
N ALA A 388 -22.48 -6.09 -9.78
CA ALA A 388 -21.69 -5.15 -10.58
C ALA A 388 -22.41 -3.79 -10.74
N PHE A 389 -21.64 -2.70 -10.65
CA PHE A 389 -22.12 -1.32 -10.77
C PHE A 389 -21.47 -0.54 -11.93
N GLY A 390 -20.20 -0.80 -12.21
CA GLY A 390 -19.45 -0.02 -13.20
C GLY A 390 -20.01 -0.21 -14.61
N SER A 391 -19.86 0.82 -15.45
CA SER A 391 -20.37 0.80 -16.83
C SER A 391 -19.70 -0.29 -17.66
N VAL A 392 -20.46 -0.92 -18.54
CA VAL A 392 -19.99 -2.03 -19.39
C VAL A 392 -20.21 -1.65 -20.85
N THR A 393 -19.13 -1.59 -21.62
CA THR A 393 -19.19 -1.35 -23.07
C THR A 393 -18.54 -2.51 -23.83
N GLY A 394 -19.26 -3.10 -24.79
CA GLY A 394 -18.76 -4.21 -25.61
C GLY A 394 -19.49 -4.34 -26.96
N GLN A 395 -19.30 -5.42 -27.72
CA GLN A 395 -19.85 -5.54 -29.07
C GLN A 395 -20.88 -6.68 -29.26
N TYR A 396 -20.49 -7.94 -29.05
CA TYR A 396 -21.36 -9.09 -29.36
C TYR A 396 -22.29 -9.43 -28.20
N ALA A 397 -21.85 -10.12 -27.15
CA ALA A 397 -22.66 -10.36 -25.96
C ALA A 397 -22.21 -9.46 -24.82
N VAL A 398 -23.08 -8.55 -24.38
CA VAL A 398 -22.76 -7.57 -23.33
C VAL A 398 -23.80 -7.68 -22.21
N GLY A 399 -23.32 -7.88 -20.99
CA GLY A 399 -24.17 -7.98 -19.82
C GLY A 399 -23.73 -7.07 -18.67
N GLY A 400 -24.69 -6.51 -17.94
CA GLY A 400 -24.36 -5.74 -16.73
C GLY A 400 -23.61 -6.55 -15.67
N LEU A 401 -23.87 -7.87 -15.56
CA LEU A 401 -23.12 -8.79 -14.71
C LEU A 401 -22.28 -9.77 -15.54
N LEU A 402 -22.87 -10.42 -16.55
CA LEU A 402 -22.25 -11.54 -17.27
C LEU A 402 -22.33 -11.34 -18.78
N GLY A 403 -21.21 -11.43 -19.49
CA GLY A 403 -21.24 -11.40 -20.97
C GLY A 403 -21.98 -12.61 -21.52
N THR A 404 -21.49 -13.81 -21.20
CA THR A 404 -22.16 -15.08 -21.51
C THR A 404 -21.97 -16.15 -20.44
N THR A 405 -22.83 -17.17 -20.44
CA THR A 405 -22.79 -18.29 -19.47
C THR A 405 -23.01 -19.63 -20.17
N GLU A 406 -22.33 -20.68 -19.71
CA GLU A 406 -22.52 -22.07 -20.17
C GLU A 406 -22.64 -23.03 -18.98
N GLY A 407 -23.83 -23.56 -18.73
CA GLY A 407 -24.05 -24.53 -17.64
C GLY A 407 -23.80 -23.97 -16.24
N CYS A 408 -24.04 -22.67 -16.02
CA CYS A 408 -23.80 -22.02 -14.72
C CYS A 408 -24.99 -22.13 -13.77
N SER A 409 -24.74 -22.03 -12.46
CA SER A 409 -25.76 -21.77 -11.43
C SER A 409 -25.58 -20.38 -10.84
N ILE A 410 -26.58 -19.53 -11.00
CA ILE A 410 -26.51 -18.09 -10.66
C ILE A 410 -27.65 -17.77 -9.71
N ASN A 411 -27.32 -17.29 -8.51
CA ASN A 411 -28.32 -17.05 -7.47
C ASN A 411 -28.04 -15.78 -6.65
N GLN A 412 -29.09 -15.03 -6.31
CA GLN A 412 -28.96 -13.83 -5.45
C GLN A 412 -27.99 -12.76 -5.99
N CYS A 413 -27.86 -12.66 -7.31
CA CYS A 413 -26.95 -11.72 -7.96
C CYS A 413 -27.70 -10.51 -8.53
N TYR A 414 -27.03 -9.38 -8.68
CA TYR A 414 -27.65 -8.23 -9.34
C TYR A 414 -26.69 -7.34 -10.13
N ALA A 415 -27.24 -6.63 -11.10
CA ALA A 415 -26.52 -5.63 -11.87
C ALA A 415 -27.20 -4.26 -11.76
N PHE A 416 -26.40 -3.22 -11.63
CA PHE A 416 -26.84 -1.84 -11.76
C PHE A 416 -25.75 -1.04 -12.48
N ALA A 417 -25.64 -1.28 -13.79
CA ALA A 417 -24.62 -0.70 -14.65
C ALA A 417 -25.24 0.08 -15.83
N ASP A 418 -24.48 0.98 -16.43
CA ASP A 418 -24.77 1.49 -17.76
C ASP A 418 -24.17 0.53 -18.80
N VAL A 419 -25.02 -0.17 -19.53
CA VAL A 419 -24.64 -1.24 -20.47
C VAL A 419 -24.81 -0.75 -21.90
N ASN A 420 -23.70 -0.63 -22.63
CA ASN A 420 -23.67 -0.04 -23.97
C ASN A 420 -23.07 -0.99 -24.99
N SER A 421 -23.64 -1.03 -26.20
CA SER A 421 -23.01 -1.69 -27.35
C SER A 421 -22.17 -0.71 -28.18
N LEU A 422 -21.03 -1.16 -28.71
CA LEU A 422 -20.25 -0.41 -29.68
C LEU A 422 -21.03 -0.18 -30.99
N THR A 423 -20.80 0.98 -31.61
CA THR A 423 -21.55 1.47 -32.78
C THR A 423 -21.20 0.76 -34.08
N GLU A 424 -20.01 0.17 -34.18
CA GLU A 424 -19.59 -0.63 -35.35
C GLU A 424 -20.16 -2.05 -35.23
N VAL A 425 -20.96 -2.44 -36.21
CA VAL A 425 -21.98 -3.48 -36.03
C VAL A 425 -21.41 -4.90 -36.07
N ALA A 426 -21.61 -5.64 -34.99
CA ALA A 426 -21.83 -7.09 -35.08
C ALA A 426 -23.22 -7.33 -35.69
N GLU A 427 -23.34 -8.19 -36.70
CA GLU A 427 -24.65 -8.52 -37.32
C GLU A 427 -25.63 -9.19 -36.33
N SER A 428 -25.17 -9.62 -35.15
CA SER A 428 -25.99 -10.24 -34.10
C SER A 428 -25.42 -9.97 -32.70
N SER A 429 -25.72 -8.79 -32.12
CA SER A 429 -25.40 -8.48 -30.73
C SER A 429 -26.54 -8.88 -29.77
N MET A 430 -26.17 -9.29 -28.55
CA MET A 430 -27.03 -9.75 -27.47
C MET A 430 -26.70 -8.94 -26.22
N ILE A 431 -27.51 -7.93 -25.93
CA ILE A 431 -27.24 -6.94 -24.89
C ILE A 431 -28.29 -7.08 -23.79
N GLY A 432 -27.85 -7.37 -22.57
CA GLY A 432 -28.76 -7.55 -21.43
C GLY A 432 -28.34 -6.73 -20.22
N GLY A 433 -29.31 -6.18 -19.49
CA GLY A 433 -29.02 -5.48 -18.25
C GLY A 433 -28.40 -6.37 -17.16
N PHE A 434 -28.66 -7.67 -17.18
CA PHE A 434 -28.02 -8.68 -16.31
C PHE A 434 -27.01 -9.52 -17.09
N ALA A 435 -27.42 -10.16 -18.19
CA ALA A 435 -26.57 -11.04 -18.98
C ALA A 435 -26.76 -10.85 -20.48
N GLY A 436 -25.68 -10.84 -21.26
CA GLY A 436 -25.77 -10.81 -22.72
C GLY A 436 -26.42 -12.08 -23.27
N TRP A 437 -25.83 -13.24 -22.96
CA TRP A 437 -26.31 -14.55 -23.41
C TRP A 437 -26.30 -15.60 -22.29
N LEU A 438 -27.47 -16.18 -21.99
CA LEU A 438 -27.61 -17.32 -21.08
C LEU A 438 -27.78 -18.60 -21.89
N GLN A 439 -26.88 -19.59 -21.74
CA GLN A 439 -26.95 -20.81 -22.54
C GLN A 439 -26.52 -22.12 -21.83
N ALA A 440 -26.74 -23.23 -22.54
CA ALA A 440 -26.22 -24.56 -22.23
C ALA A 440 -26.60 -25.09 -20.83
N GLY A 441 -27.86 -24.96 -20.44
CA GLY A 441 -28.37 -25.46 -19.16
C GLY A 441 -28.12 -24.53 -17.98
N SER A 442 -27.82 -23.25 -18.23
CA SER A 442 -27.63 -22.29 -17.15
C SER A 442 -28.94 -22.07 -16.37
N THR A 443 -28.81 -21.90 -15.05
CA THR A 443 -29.92 -21.63 -14.13
C THR A 443 -29.70 -20.29 -13.45
N VAL A 444 -30.70 -19.41 -13.52
CA VAL A 444 -30.66 -18.08 -12.91
C VAL A 444 -31.86 -17.92 -11.99
N ALA A 445 -31.63 -17.70 -10.71
CA ALA A 445 -32.69 -17.59 -9.72
C ALA A 445 -32.48 -16.43 -8.74
N ASP A 446 -33.56 -15.75 -8.34
CA ASP A 446 -33.51 -14.71 -7.30
C ASP A 446 -32.55 -13.55 -7.65
N CYS A 447 -32.48 -13.19 -8.93
CA CYS A 447 -31.56 -12.18 -9.45
C CYS A 447 -32.30 -10.98 -10.03
N TYR A 448 -31.64 -9.82 -10.12
CA TYR A 448 -32.26 -8.65 -10.73
C TYR A 448 -31.30 -7.74 -11.49
N SER A 449 -31.87 -6.93 -12.38
CA SER A 449 -31.14 -5.84 -13.02
C SER A 449 -31.88 -4.51 -12.88
N ARG A 450 -31.11 -3.47 -12.57
CA ARG A 450 -31.53 -2.05 -12.63
C ARG A 450 -30.74 -1.28 -13.70
N SER A 451 -29.99 -1.99 -14.52
CA SER A 451 -29.06 -1.44 -15.48
C SER A 451 -29.78 -0.67 -16.59
N ILE A 452 -29.22 0.46 -16.99
CA ILE A 452 -29.66 1.18 -18.20
C ILE A 452 -28.98 0.52 -19.39
N VAL A 453 -29.76 0.13 -20.40
CA VAL A 453 -29.26 -0.67 -21.52
C VAL A 453 -29.47 0.09 -22.83
N ASP A 454 -28.40 0.33 -23.57
CA ASP A 454 -28.43 0.87 -24.92
C ASP A 454 -27.72 -0.08 -25.90
N GLY A 455 -28.46 -0.58 -26.88
CA GLY A 455 -27.98 -1.62 -27.78
C GLY A 455 -28.61 -1.59 -29.17
N LYS A 456 -28.11 -2.44 -30.08
CA LYS A 456 -28.58 -2.45 -31.47
C LYS A 456 -29.52 -3.59 -31.85
N ASN A 457 -29.16 -4.84 -31.56
CA ASN A 457 -29.85 -6.01 -32.09
C ASN A 457 -30.79 -6.61 -31.05
N SER A 458 -30.37 -7.63 -30.28
CA SER A 458 -31.20 -8.26 -29.25
C SER A 458 -30.94 -7.61 -27.90
N VAL A 459 -31.80 -6.68 -27.48
CA VAL A 459 -31.57 -5.82 -26.30
C VAL A 459 -32.66 -6.00 -25.27
N ALA A 460 -32.32 -6.29 -24.01
CA ALA A 460 -33.33 -6.38 -22.96
C ALA A 460 -32.86 -5.95 -21.57
N GLY A 461 -33.82 -5.64 -20.71
CA GLY A 461 -33.57 -5.20 -19.34
C GLY A 461 -32.92 -6.27 -18.47
N PHE A 462 -33.14 -7.56 -18.74
CA PHE A 462 -32.47 -8.66 -18.03
C PHE A 462 -31.50 -9.42 -18.93
N CYS A 463 -31.99 -10.08 -19.99
CA CYS A 463 -31.14 -10.92 -20.83
C CYS A 463 -31.35 -10.71 -22.33
N GLY A 464 -30.26 -10.43 -23.05
CA GLY A 464 -30.30 -10.26 -24.50
C GLY A 464 -30.79 -11.52 -25.21
N GLN A 465 -30.22 -12.68 -24.87
CA GLN A 465 -30.64 -13.97 -25.42
C GLN A 465 -30.63 -15.10 -24.38
N LEU A 466 -31.70 -15.87 -24.32
CA LEU A 466 -31.84 -17.05 -23.49
C LEU A 466 -31.91 -18.32 -24.35
N ALA A 467 -30.99 -19.27 -24.17
CA ALA A 467 -30.96 -20.52 -24.91
C ALA A 467 -30.85 -21.73 -23.97
N ASP A 468 -31.71 -22.74 -24.12
CA ASP A 468 -31.59 -24.01 -23.38
C ASP A 468 -31.34 -23.84 -21.86
N SER A 469 -32.01 -22.85 -21.23
CA SER A 469 -31.68 -22.36 -19.87
C SER A 469 -32.95 -21.95 -19.12
N THR A 470 -32.83 -21.84 -17.79
CA THR A 470 -33.96 -21.52 -16.88
C THR A 470 -33.71 -20.21 -16.13
N VAL A 471 -34.74 -19.36 -16.10
CA VAL A 471 -34.76 -18.12 -15.32
C VAL A 471 -35.99 -18.10 -14.43
N GLU A 472 -35.79 -17.91 -13.13
CA GLU A 472 -36.86 -17.98 -12.14
C GLU A 472 -36.75 -16.89 -11.06
N ARG A 473 -37.87 -16.27 -10.66
CA ARG A 473 -37.91 -15.28 -9.57
C ARG A 473 -36.93 -14.11 -9.80
N CYS A 474 -36.87 -13.61 -11.03
CA CYS A 474 -35.96 -12.56 -11.43
C CYS A 474 -36.71 -11.31 -11.92
N TYR A 475 -36.08 -10.13 -11.87
CA TYR A 475 -36.72 -8.93 -12.42
C TYR A 475 -35.77 -7.92 -13.06
N SER A 476 -36.29 -7.08 -13.97
CA SER A 476 -35.59 -5.91 -14.53
C SER A 476 -36.39 -4.62 -14.30
N THR A 477 -35.69 -3.51 -14.05
CA THR A 477 -36.34 -2.18 -13.85
C THR A 477 -35.63 -1.03 -14.56
N GLY A 478 -34.51 -1.30 -15.22
CA GLY A 478 -33.75 -0.27 -15.92
C GLY A 478 -34.31 0.06 -17.31
N ALA A 479 -33.94 1.21 -17.83
CA ALA A 479 -34.37 1.67 -19.14
C ALA A 479 -33.74 0.83 -20.26
N VAL A 480 -34.48 0.58 -21.34
CA VAL A 480 -34.03 -0.16 -22.50
C VAL A 480 -34.15 0.72 -23.74
N THR A 481 -33.03 0.96 -24.41
CA THR A 481 -32.97 1.65 -25.71
C THR A 481 -32.42 0.68 -26.74
N SER A 482 -33.16 0.48 -27.83
CA SER A 482 -32.79 -0.46 -28.89
C SER A 482 -33.17 0.06 -30.27
N SER A 483 -32.33 -0.22 -31.27
CA SER A 483 -32.68 -0.04 -32.69
C SER A 483 -33.16 -1.33 -33.38
N GLY A 484 -33.30 -2.42 -32.63
CA GLY A 484 -33.61 -3.77 -33.13
C GLY A 484 -34.63 -4.51 -32.27
N THR A 485 -34.48 -5.83 -32.15
CA THR A 485 -35.33 -6.66 -31.30
C THR A 485 -35.12 -6.30 -29.83
N HIS A 486 -36.20 -6.05 -29.10
CA HIS A 486 -36.09 -5.69 -27.70
C HIS A 486 -37.18 -6.33 -26.85
N GLY A 487 -36.88 -6.50 -25.57
CA GLY A 487 -37.81 -6.98 -24.57
C GLY A 487 -37.59 -6.33 -23.22
N GLY A 488 -38.64 -6.17 -22.42
CA GLY A 488 -38.51 -5.56 -21.10
C GLY A 488 -37.67 -6.42 -20.15
N PHE A 489 -37.79 -7.75 -20.28
CA PHE A 489 -37.04 -8.74 -19.52
C PHE A 489 -36.07 -9.55 -20.40
N ILE A 490 -36.56 -10.32 -21.40
CA ILE A 490 -35.74 -11.10 -22.35
C ILE A 490 -36.01 -10.66 -23.79
N ALA A 491 -34.97 -10.49 -24.62
CA ALA A 491 -35.17 -10.08 -26.02
C ALA A 491 -35.48 -11.27 -26.95
N LEU A 492 -34.74 -12.38 -26.82
CA LEU A 492 -34.90 -13.58 -27.64
C LEU A 492 -34.72 -14.88 -26.86
N THR A 493 -35.47 -15.90 -27.25
CA THR A 493 -35.38 -17.25 -26.69
C THR A 493 -35.09 -18.30 -27.78
N TYR A 494 -34.23 -19.27 -27.49
CA TYR A 494 -33.91 -20.39 -28.38
C TYR A 494 -33.92 -21.74 -27.63
N GLY A 495 -34.33 -22.80 -28.31
CA GLY A 495 -34.33 -24.14 -27.71
C GLY A 495 -35.32 -24.30 -26.55
N ILE A 496 -34.94 -25.08 -25.55
CA ILE A 496 -35.81 -25.41 -24.41
C ILE A 496 -35.56 -24.42 -23.27
N THR A 497 -36.43 -23.42 -23.15
CA THR A 497 -36.31 -22.37 -22.12
C THR A 497 -37.45 -22.43 -21.11
N SER A 498 -37.19 -21.95 -19.89
CA SER A 498 -38.21 -21.77 -18.85
C SER A 498 -38.03 -20.42 -18.19
N ILE A 499 -39.10 -19.62 -18.16
CA ILE A 499 -39.17 -18.30 -17.56
C ILE A 499 -40.35 -18.34 -16.58
N THR A 500 -40.09 -18.23 -15.27
CA THR A 500 -41.14 -18.39 -14.26
C THR A 500 -41.03 -17.37 -13.14
N HIS A 501 -42.15 -16.76 -12.74
CA HIS A 501 -42.18 -15.72 -11.70
C HIS A 501 -41.20 -14.57 -11.97
N CYS A 502 -41.04 -14.19 -13.24
CA CYS A 502 -40.20 -13.08 -13.65
C CYS A 502 -41.04 -11.82 -13.91
N TYR A 503 -40.40 -10.65 -13.83
CA TYR A 503 -41.10 -9.37 -13.99
C TYR A 503 -40.20 -8.33 -14.64
N TYR A 504 -40.80 -7.36 -15.32
CA TYR A 504 -40.13 -6.13 -15.71
C TYR A 504 -41.02 -4.91 -15.49
N ASP A 505 -40.40 -3.75 -15.36
CA ASP A 505 -41.10 -2.46 -15.34
C ASP A 505 -41.32 -1.97 -16.78
N SER A 506 -42.58 -2.02 -17.24
CA SER A 506 -42.97 -1.61 -18.59
C SER A 506 -42.81 -0.11 -18.84
N ASP A 507 -42.90 0.71 -17.79
CA ASP A 507 -42.83 2.16 -17.92
C ASP A 507 -41.38 2.60 -18.13
N THR A 508 -40.44 2.03 -17.37
CA THR A 508 -39.02 2.35 -17.52
C THR A 508 -38.41 1.71 -18.75
N SER A 509 -38.73 0.44 -19.03
CA SER A 509 -38.22 -0.28 -20.21
C SER A 509 -38.85 0.19 -21.52
N GLN A 510 -40.02 0.83 -21.48
CA GLN A 510 -40.83 1.19 -22.64
C GLN A 510 -41.27 -0.03 -23.48
N CYS A 511 -41.29 -1.22 -22.87
CA CYS A 511 -41.67 -2.47 -23.51
C CYS A 511 -43.10 -2.90 -23.12
N SER A 512 -43.74 -3.69 -23.97
CA SER A 512 -45.08 -4.26 -23.75
C SER A 512 -45.19 -5.74 -24.14
N ASP A 513 -44.05 -6.44 -24.21
CA ASP A 513 -43.95 -7.84 -24.60
C ASP A 513 -44.52 -8.76 -23.50
N THR A 514 -45.74 -9.26 -23.74
CA THR A 514 -46.36 -10.28 -22.90
C THR A 514 -45.84 -11.66 -23.30
N GLY A 515 -44.99 -12.30 -22.49
CA GLY A 515 -44.52 -13.68 -22.71
C GLY A 515 -43.00 -13.89 -22.65
N ASN A 516 -42.21 -12.82 -22.63
CA ASN A 516 -40.75 -12.86 -22.40
C ASN A 516 -40.36 -12.31 -21.02
N GLY A 517 -41.34 -12.14 -20.14
CA GLY A 517 -41.27 -11.62 -18.78
C GLY A 517 -42.55 -11.99 -18.06
#